data_AF-K1SUP5-F1
#
_entry.id   AF-K1SUP5-F1
#
_cell.length_a   1.000
_cell.length_b   1.000
_cell.length_c   1.000
_cell.angle_alpha   90.00
_cell.angle_beta   90.00
_cell.angle_gamma   90.00
#
_symmetry.space_group_name_H-M   'P 1'
#
loop_
_entity.id
_entity.type
_entity.pdbx_description
1 polymer ?
#
loop_
_entity_poly.entity_id
_entity_poly.type
_entity_poly.pdbx_seq_one_letter_code
_entity_poly.pdbx_strand_id
1 'polypeptide(L)' 'YHRLCRELDVTPDELVMVGNSFKSDIAPALKIGASAVHIPFHTTWAHEKTEEFEHPKLRRISRFEELLDIL' A
#
# COMPACT_ATOMS: atom_id res chain seq x y z
N TYR A 1 -7.70 -4.12 7.30
CA TYR A 1 -6.78 -3.27 8.07
C TYR A 1 -7.33 -2.76 9.41
N HIS A 2 -8.58 -2.28 9.54
CA HIS A 2 -9.10 -1.83 10.85
C HIS A 2 -8.90 -2.82 12.02
N ARG A 3 -9.13 -4.11 11.78
CA ARG A 3 -8.89 -5.16 12.77
C ARG A 3 -7.41 -5.21 13.21
N LEU A 4 -6.48 -5.11 12.26
CA LEU A 4 -5.04 -5.12 12.50
C LEU A 4 -4.62 -3.90 13.33
N CYS A 5 -5.11 -2.70 12.98
CA CYS A 5 -4.85 -1.48 13.75
C CYS A 5 -5.28 -1.65 15.22
N ARG A 6 -6.47 -2.23 15.46
CA ARG A 6 -6.95 -2.51 16.82
C ARG A 6 -6.11 -3.56 17.55
N GLU A 7 -5.68 -4.62 16.86
CA GLU A 7 -4.85 -5.69 17.46
C GLU A 7 -3.45 -5.19 17.82
N LEU A 8 -2.95 -4.18 17.12
CA LEU A 8 -1.64 -3.57 17.36
C LEU A 8 -1.71 -2.29 18.22
N ASP A 9 -2.91 -1.87 18.63
CA ASP A 9 -3.17 -0.61 19.37
C ASP A 9 -2.58 0.63 18.67
N VAL A 10 -2.78 0.70 17.35
CA VAL A 10 -2.37 1.84 16.50
C VAL A 10 -3.56 2.42 15.75
N THR A 11 -3.45 3.67 15.36
CA THR A 11 -4.38 4.32 14.43
C THR A 11 -4.01 4.04 12.97
N PRO A 12 -4.95 4.20 12.01
CA PRO A 12 -4.61 4.07 10.60
C PRO A 12 -3.49 5.01 10.15
N ASP A 13 -3.39 6.22 10.71
CA ASP A 13 -2.34 7.19 10.39
C ASP A 13 -0.93 6.73 10.78
N GLU A 14 -0.82 5.82 11.73
CA GLU A 14 0.43 5.21 12.20
C GLU A 14 0.77 3.92 11.44
N LEU A 15 -0.07 3.50 10.49
CA LEU A 15 0.12 2.32 9.67
C LEU A 15 0.65 2.68 8.27
N VAL A 16 1.69 1.98 7.84
CA VAL A 16 2.16 1.96 6.45
C VAL A 16 2.00 0.54 5.89
N MET A 17 1.21 0.37 4.83
CA MET A 17 1.12 -0.90 4.10
C MET A 17 2.10 -0.89 2.92
N VAL A 18 2.98 -1.88 2.84
CA VAL A 18 3.87 -2.08 1.69
C VAL A 18 3.46 -3.35 0.97
N GLY A 19 3.14 -3.28 -0.32
CA GLY A 19 2.64 -4.43 -1.06
C GLY A 19 2.78 -4.32 -2.58
N ASN A 20 2.65 -5.45 -3.26
CA ASN A 20 2.73 -5.53 -4.71
C ASN A 20 1.35 -5.52 -5.39
N SER A 21 0.27 -5.86 -4.66
CA SER A 21 -1.08 -5.84 -5.20
C SER A 21 -1.79 -4.54 -4.85
N PHE A 22 -2.12 -3.75 -5.88
CA PHE A 22 -2.88 -2.52 -5.66
C PHE A 22 -4.26 -2.82 -5.06
N LYS A 23 -4.88 -3.91 -5.48
CA LYS A 23 -6.26 -4.27 -5.11
C LYS A 23 -6.40 -4.78 -3.68
N SER A 24 -5.53 -5.68 -3.24
CA SER A 24 -5.64 -6.30 -1.91
C SER A 24 -4.87 -5.56 -0.83
N ASP A 25 -3.75 -4.92 -1.20
CA ASP A 25 -2.84 -4.36 -0.22
C ASP A 25 -3.06 -2.85 -0.11
N ILE A 26 -2.93 -2.15 -1.24
CA ILE A 26 -2.83 -0.70 -1.29
C ILE A 26 -4.19 -0.04 -1.13
N ALA A 27 -5.15 -0.35 -1.99
CA ALA A 27 -6.46 0.29 -1.96
C ALA A 27 -7.20 0.11 -0.61
N PRO A 28 -7.19 -1.07 0.04
CA PRO A 28 -7.85 -1.23 1.33
C PRO A 28 -7.12 -0.52 2.48
N ALA A 29 -5.79 -0.34 2.41
CA ALA A 29 -5.05 0.46 3.38
C ALA A 29 -5.39 1.95 3.24
N LEU A 30 -5.36 2.48 2.02
CA LEU A 30 -5.73 3.87 1.72
C LEU A 30 -7.18 4.18 2.14
N LYS A 31 -8.12 3.25 1.89
CA LYS A 31 -9.54 3.40 2.27
C LYS A 31 -9.77 3.62 3.76
N ILE A 32 -8.89 3.10 4.61
CA ILE A 32 -9.00 3.29 6.07
C ILE A 32 -8.21 4.49 6.58
N GLY A 33 -7.54 5.24 5.68
CA GLY A 33 -6.73 6.40 6.01
C GLY A 33 -5.24 6.11 6.24
N ALA A 34 -4.78 4.87 6.05
CA ALA A 34 -3.37 4.51 6.21
C ALA A 34 -2.50 4.99 5.04
N SER A 35 -1.19 5.05 5.27
CA SER A 35 -0.22 5.24 4.19
C SER A 35 0.03 3.94 3.46
N ALA A 36 0.36 4.01 2.18
CA ALA A 36 0.64 2.82 1.39
C ALA A 36 1.81 3.05 0.42
N VAL A 37 2.66 2.02 0.28
CA VAL A 37 3.76 1.96 -0.67
C VAL A 37 3.51 0.78 -1.61
N HIS A 38 3.31 1.08 -2.88
CA HIS A 38 3.11 0.08 -3.92
C HIS A 38 4.43 -0.22 -4.62
N ILE A 39 4.79 -1.50 -4.68
CA ILE A 39 5.97 -1.99 -5.40
C ILE A 39 5.51 -2.95 -6.50
N PRO A 40 5.30 -2.46 -7.74
CA PRO A 40 4.81 -3.30 -8.83
C PRO A 40 5.78 -4.45 -9.10
N PHE A 41 5.28 -5.68 -9.17
CA PHE A 41 6.10 -6.84 -9.55
C PHE A 41 5.92 -7.15 -11.04
N HIS A 42 7.02 -7.29 -11.78
CA HIS A 42 7.05 -7.33 -13.25
C HIS A 42 6.28 -8.51 -13.91
N THR A 43 5.84 -9.51 -13.14
CA THR A 43 4.97 -10.61 -13.62
C THR A 43 3.53 -10.52 -13.10
N THR A 44 3.07 -9.32 -12.72
CA THR A 44 1.65 -9.10 -12.44
C THR A 44 0.84 -9.54 -13.66
N TRP A 45 -0.05 -10.50 -13.44
CA TRP A 45 -0.82 -11.17 -14.47
C TRP A 45 -1.48 -10.13 -15.39
N ALA A 46 -1.28 -10.25 -16.71
CA ALA A 46 -1.75 -9.29 -17.71
C ALA A 46 -3.29 -9.03 -17.71
N HIS A 47 -4.05 -9.84 -16.98
CA HIS A 47 -5.50 -9.70 -16.80
C HIS A 47 -5.91 -8.88 -15.57
N GLU A 48 -4.98 -8.49 -14.70
CA GLU A 48 -5.24 -7.63 -13.55
C GLU A 48 -4.98 -6.16 -13.91
N LYS A 49 -5.68 -5.65 -14.94
CA LYS A 49 -5.88 -4.19 -15.11
C LYS A 49 -6.78 -3.71 -13.98
N THR A 50 -6.26 -3.65 -12.76
CA THR A 50 -6.93 -2.97 -11.65
C THR A 50 -6.86 -1.48 -11.94
N GLU A 51 -7.98 -0.78 -11.76
CA GLU A 51 -8.02 0.68 -11.75
C GLU A 51 -7.21 1.18 -10.55
N GLU A 52 -5.96 1.53 -10.82
CA GLU A 52 -5.17 2.28 -9.85
C GLU A 52 -5.67 3.73 -9.80
N PHE A 53 -5.59 4.33 -8.62
CA PHE A 53 -5.92 5.73 -8.42
C PHE A 53 -4.79 6.46 -7.68
N GLU A 54 -4.75 7.78 -7.86
CA GLU A 54 -3.84 8.65 -7.13
C GLU A 54 -4.38 8.93 -5.73
N HIS A 55 -3.50 9.00 -4.74
CA HIS A 55 -3.87 9.31 -3.36
C HIS A 55 -2.70 10.03 -2.66
N PRO A 56 -2.95 11.05 -1.83
CA PRO A 56 -1.88 11.82 -1.18
C PRO A 56 -0.98 10.99 -0.25
N LYS A 57 -1.50 9.88 0.30
CA LYS A 57 -0.75 8.93 1.14
C LYS A 57 -0.21 7.70 0.40
N LEU A 58 -0.24 7.72 -0.93
CA LEU A 58 0.30 6.66 -1.77
C LEU A 58 1.69 7.06 -2.27
N ARG A 59 2.66 6.15 -2.11
CA ARG A 59 3.95 6.22 -2.81
C ARG A 59 4.12 4.97 -3.68
N ARG A 60 4.80 5.14 -4.82
CA ARG A 60 5.17 4.05 -5.71
C ARG A 60 6.69 4.02 -5.84
N ILE A 61 7.27 2.84 -5.64
CA ILE A 61 8.71 2.60 -5.80
C ILE A 61 8.93 1.36 -6.65
N SER A 62 10.08 1.26 -7.31
CA SER A 62 10.35 0.12 -8.21
C SER A 62 11.04 -1.04 -7.48
N ARG A 63 11.73 -0.75 -6.38
CA ARG A 63 12.47 -1.71 -5.58
C ARG A 63 12.21 -1.52 -4.10
N PHE A 64 12.27 -2.62 -3.34
CA PHE A 64 12.07 -2.59 -1.90
C PHE A 64 13.12 -1.73 -1.16
N GLU A 65 14.34 -1.65 -1.69
CA GLU A 65 15.43 -0.83 -1.13
C GLU A 65 15.12 0.68 -1.11
N GLU A 66 14.31 1.18 -2.05
CA GLU A 66 13.89 2.59 -2.13
C GLU A 66 12.99 3.00 -0.94
N LEU A 67 12.51 2.05 -0.11
CA LEU A 67 11.81 2.36 1.13
C LEU A 67 12.64 3.24 2.08
N LEU A 68 13.96 3.06 2.07
CA LEU A 68 14.87 3.81 2.94
C LEU A 68 14.96 5.30 2.60
N ASP A 69 14.54 5.68 1.38
CA ASP A 69 14.59 7.08 0.92
C ASP A 69 13.28 7.85 1.20
N ILE A 70 12.22 7.16 1.61
CA ILE A 70 10.85 7.71 1.70
C ILE A 70 10.19 7.60 3.08
N LEU A 71 10.85 6.94 4.03
CA LEU A 71 10.44 6.78 5.43
C LEU A 71 11.46 7.46 6.36
#